data_AF-A0AAU9C9V0-F1
#
_entry.id   AF-A0AAU9C9V0-F1
#
_cell.length_a   1.000
_cell.length_b   1.000
_cell.length_c   1.000
_cell.angle_alpha   90.00
_cell.angle_beta   90.00
_cell.angle_gamma   90.00
#
_symmetry.space_group_name_H-M   'P 1'
#
loop_
_entity.id
_entity.type
_entity.pdbx_description
1 polymer ?
#
loop_
_entity_poly.entity_id
_entity_poly.type
_entity_poly.pdbx_seq_one_letter_code
_entity_poly.pdbx_strand_id
1 'polypeptide(L)'
;MFDIGFWELTLVGLIALLVLGPERLPGAIRTTAYWVRRARNVAATVRAEVERELALEETKAALRDQVPMGELKSLEQELRRPLAPEPPKAALKGEDDRTA
;
A
#
# COMPACT_ATOMS: atom_id res chain seq x y z
N MET A 1 12.94 -14.13 29.78
CA MET A 1 12.58 -14.18 31.21
C MET A 1 11.08 -14.42 31.31
N PHE A 2 10.67 -15.64 30.96
CA PHE A 2 9.31 -16.16 31.10
C PHE A 2 9.49 -17.64 31.42
N ASP A 3 10.17 -17.92 32.53
CA ASP A 3 10.37 -19.27 33.05
C ASP A 3 9.10 -19.72 33.77
N ILE A 4 7.95 -19.64 33.09
CA ILE A 4 6.66 -20.09 33.63
C ILE A 4 6.57 -21.59 33.38
N GLY A 5 6.89 -22.37 34.40
CA GLY A 5 6.72 -23.81 34.42
C GLY A 5 5.26 -24.24 34.49
N PHE A 6 5.03 -25.52 34.22
CA PHE A 6 3.69 -26.13 34.32
C PHE A 6 3.04 -25.91 35.70
N TRP A 7 3.84 -25.91 36.77
CA TRP A 7 3.36 -25.71 38.13
C TRP A 7 2.84 -24.28 38.37
N GLU A 8 3.54 -23.27 37.87
CA GLU A 8 3.14 -21.87 38.03
C GLU A 8 1.86 -21.56 37.24
N LEU A 9 1.76 -22.07 36.01
CA LEU A 9 0.52 -21.99 35.21
C LEU A 9 -0.66 -22.63 35.94
N THR A 10 -0.45 -23.81 36.53
CA THR A 10 -1.49 -24.52 37.29
C THR A 10 -1.92 -23.72 38.51
N LEU A 11 -0.97 -23.18 39.29
CA LEU A 11 -1.26 -22.37 40.47
C LEU A 11 -2.05 -21.11 40.13
N VAL A 12 -1.63 -20.38 39.09
CA VAL A 12 -2.34 -19.19 38.60
C VAL A 12 -3.75 -19.56 38.11
N GLY A 13 -3.88 -20.67 37.38
CA GLY A 13 -5.18 -21.20 36.95
C GLY A 13 -6.09 -21.52 38.13
N LEU A 14 -5.57 -22.15 39.18
CA LEU A 14 -6.32 -22.47 40.39
C LEU A 14 -6.82 -21.21 41.10
N ILE A 15 -5.95 -20.21 41.25
CA ILE A 15 -6.30 -18.92 41.85
C ILE A 15 -7.35 -18.19 41.00
N ALA A 16 -7.18 -18.19 39.68
CA ALA A 16 -8.15 -17.59 38.77
C ALA A 16 -9.53 -18.27 38.88
N LEU A 17 -9.56 -19.60 38.97
CA LEU A 17 -10.78 -20.38 39.21
C LEU A 17 -11.41 -20.06 40.58
N LEU A 18 -10.61 -19.85 41.62
CA LEU A 18 -11.10 -19.51 42.96
C LEU A 18 -11.69 -18.10 43.03
N VAL A 19 -11.00 -17.11 42.47
CA VAL A 19 -11.38 -15.69 42.52
C VAL A 19 -12.56 -15.39 41.61
N LEU A 20 -12.48 -15.87 40.37
CA LEU A 20 -13.49 -15.57 39.35
C LEU A 20 -14.63 -16.60 39.35
N GLY A 21 -14.33 -17.83 39.75
CA GLY A 21 -15.24 -18.98 39.66
C GLY A 21 -15.08 -19.74 38.34
N PRO A 22 -15.19 -21.10 38.35
CA PRO A 22 -15.07 -21.93 37.16
C PRO A 22 -16.12 -21.63 36.09
N GLU A 23 -17.31 -21.19 36.50
CA GLU A 23 -18.42 -20.84 35.61
C GLU A 23 -18.15 -19.54 34.83
N ARG A 24 -17.40 -18.60 35.42
CA ARG A 24 -17.21 -17.23 34.90
C ARG A 24 -15.92 -17.04 34.13
N LEU A 25 -14.89 -17.82 34.45
CA LEU A 25 -13.61 -17.85 33.74
C LEU A 25 -13.76 -18.04 32.21
N PRO A 26 -14.52 -19.02 31.70
CA PRO A 26 -14.71 -19.17 30.25
C PRO A 26 -15.42 -17.95 29.63
N GLY A 27 -16.36 -17.32 30.34
CA GLY A 27 -17.02 -16.09 29.90
C GLY A 27 -16.06 -14.90 29.78
N ALA A 28 -15.18 -14.73 30.77
CA ALA A 28 -14.16 -13.69 30.77
C ALA A 28 -13.14 -13.87 29.64
N ILE A 29 -12.64 -15.10 29.42
CA ILE A 29 -11.72 -15.39 28.31
C ILE A 29 -12.38 -15.05 26.97
N ARG A 30 -13.63 -15.47 26.75
CA ARG A 30 -14.36 -15.19 25.49
C ARG A 30 -14.50 -13.70 25.24
N THR A 31 -14.83 -12.95 26.29
CA THR A 31 -14.98 -11.50 26.21
C THR A 31 -13.65 -10.84 25.88
N THR A 32 -12.61 -11.09 26.68
CA THR A 32 -11.28 -10.52 26.46
C THR A 32 -10.73 -10.91 25.08
N ALA A 33 -10.88 -12.17 24.66
CA ALA A 33 -10.45 -12.63 23.34
C ALA A 33 -11.19 -11.92 22.21
N TYR A 34 -12.49 -11.66 22.35
CA TYR A 34 -13.27 -10.89 21.39
C TYR A 34 -12.73 -9.45 21.27
N TRP A 35 -12.49 -8.77 22.40
CA TRP A 35 -11.94 -7.41 22.40
C TRP A 35 -10.54 -7.34 21.80
N VAL A 36 -9.66 -8.28 22.15
CA VAL A 36 -8.32 -8.37 21.56
C VAL A 36 -8.41 -8.60 20.06
N ARG A 37 -9.27 -9.51 19.59
CA ARG A 37 -9.47 -9.76 18.16
C ARG A 37 -10.00 -8.52 17.44
N ARG A 38 -10.97 -7.82 18.03
CA ARG A 38 -11.50 -6.55 17.51
C ARG A 38 -10.39 -5.51 17.38
N ALA A 39 -9.58 -5.31 18.43
CA ALA A 39 -8.46 -4.38 18.42
C ALA A 39 -7.41 -4.74 17.35
N ARG A 40 -7.06 -6.03 17.23
CA ARG A 40 -6.15 -6.51 16.18
C ARG A 40 -6.70 -6.24 14.78
N ASN A 41 -7.98 -6.45 14.55
CA ASN A 41 -8.61 -6.18 13.25
C ASN A 41 -8.60 -4.69 12.93
N VAL A 42 -8.94 -3.83 13.90
CA VAL A 42 -8.88 -2.36 13.71
C VAL A 42 -7.46 -1.92 13.39
N ALA A 43 -6.47 -2.40 14.14
CA ALA A 43 -5.06 -2.11 13.87
C ALA A 43 -4.63 -2.60 12.48
N ALA A 44 -5.11 -3.77 12.04
CA ALA A 44 -4.81 -4.30 10.71
C ALA A 44 -5.43 -3.43 9.60
N THR A 45 -6.68 -2.97 9.77
CA THR A 45 -7.33 -2.06 8.82
C THR A 45 -6.59 -0.73 8.71
N VAL A 46 -6.25 -0.11 9.85
CA VAL A 46 -5.50 1.16 9.85
C VAL A 46 -4.13 0.98 9.21
N ARG A 47 -3.42 -0.11 9.52
CA ARG A 47 -2.14 -0.42 8.85
C ARG A 47 -2.33 -0.57 7.35
N ALA A 48 -3.36 -1.29 6.89
CA ALA A 48 -3.61 -1.48 5.46
C ALA A 48 -3.96 -0.17 4.72
N GLU A 49 -4.60 0.78 5.40
CA GLU A 49 -4.93 2.09 4.85
C GLU A 49 -3.69 3.00 4.79
N VAL A 50 -2.91 3.04 5.87
CA VAL A 50 -1.62 3.75 5.92
C VAL A 50 -0.61 3.17 4.92
N GLU A 51 -0.54 1.84 4.81
CA GLU A 51 0.35 1.17 3.87
C GLU A 51 -0.10 1.38 2.43
N ARG A 52 -1.39 1.58 2.15
CA ARG A 52 -1.86 2.03 0.83
C ARG A 52 -1.42 3.46 0.53
N GLU A 53 -1.54 4.38 1.48
CA GLU A 53 -1.12 5.77 1.29
C GLU A 53 0.40 5.89 1.16
N LEU A 54 1.15 5.23 2.04
CA LEU A 54 2.61 5.20 2.02
C LEU A 54 3.13 4.42 0.82
N ALA A 55 2.56 3.27 0.46
CA ALA A 55 3.00 2.56 -0.75
C ALA A 55 2.75 3.38 -2.02
N LEU A 56 1.72 4.23 -2.05
CA LEU A 56 1.54 5.18 -3.15
C LEU A 56 2.63 6.26 -3.15
N GLU A 57 3.05 6.76 -2.00
CA GLU A 57 4.18 7.69 -1.90
C GLU A 57 5.51 7.04 -2.23
N GLU A 58 5.76 5.82 -1.76
CA GLU A 58 6.99 5.07 -1.97
C GLU A 58 7.12 4.57 -3.41
N THR A 59 6.02 4.10 -4.03
CA THR A 59 6.02 3.80 -5.47
C THR A 59 6.24 5.07 -6.27
N LYS A 60 5.59 6.20 -5.95
CA LYS A 60 5.81 7.47 -6.65
C LYS A 60 7.22 8.01 -6.45
N ALA A 61 7.82 7.82 -5.28
CA ALA A 61 9.20 8.17 -4.98
C ALA A 61 10.19 7.26 -5.73
N ALA A 62 9.98 5.95 -5.71
CA ALA A 62 10.78 4.97 -6.45
C ALA A 62 10.68 5.17 -7.96
N LEU A 63 9.53 5.58 -8.49
CA LEU A 63 9.38 5.96 -9.90
C LEU A 63 10.11 7.29 -10.19
N ARG A 64 10.03 8.27 -9.29
CA ARG A 64 10.73 9.55 -9.44
C ARG A 64 12.26 9.45 -9.35
N ASP A 65 12.78 8.50 -8.57
CA ASP A 65 14.21 8.22 -8.49
C ASP A 65 14.70 7.40 -9.69
N GLN A 66 13.86 6.53 -10.24
CA GLN A 66 14.21 5.71 -11.42
C GLN A 66 14.03 6.44 -12.75
N VAL A 67 13.21 7.49 -12.81
CA VAL A 67 13.13 8.34 -13.99
C VAL A 67 14.15 9.48 -13.81
N PRO A 68 15.35 9.38 -14.42
CA PRO A 68 16.33 10.45 -14.33
C PRO A 68 15.69 11.74 -14.84
N MET A 69 15.91 12.85 -14.13
CA MET A 69 15.32 14.17 -14.43
C MET A 69 15.44 14.64 -15.90
N GLY A 70 16.32 14.03 -16.70
CA GLY A 70 16.41 14.25 -18.15
C GLY A 70 15.20 13.73 -18.94
N GLU A 71 14.60 12.61 -18.52
CA GLU A 71 13.51 11.93 -19.25
C GLU A 71 12.14 12.56 -18.93
N LEU A 72 11.95 13.06 -17.70
CA LEU A 72 10.80 13.89 -17.33
C LEU A 72 10.78 15.19 -18.12
N LYS A 73 11.95 15.81 -18.33
CA LYS A 73 12.07 17.03 -19.15
C LYS A 73 11.78 16.78 -20.62
N SER A 74 12.24 15.65 -21.19
CA SER A 74 11.91 15.31 -22.58
C SER A 74 10.43 15.00 -22.76
N LEU A 75 9.81 14.28 -21.83
CA LEU A 75 8.36 14.03 -21.86
C LEU A 75 7.55 15.32 -21.69
N GLU A 76 7.95 16.20 -20.77
CA GLU A 76 7.31 17.50 -20.60
C GLU A 76 7.52 18.39 -21.84
N GLN A 77 8.67 18.31 -22.50
CA GLN A 77 8.97 19.06 -23.74
C GLN A 77 8.22 18.51 -24.95
N GLU A 78 7.94 17.21 -24.99
CA GLU A 78 7.14 16.54 -26.01
C GLU A 78 5.63 16.77 -25.80
N LEU A 79 5.17 16.87 -24.55
CA LEU A 79 3.81 17.27 -24.18
C LEU A 79 3.57 18.80 -24.30
N ARG A 80 4.59 19.63 -24.02
CA ARG A 80 4.56 21.09 -24.23
C ARG A 80 4.73 21.46 -25.70
N ARG A 81 5.15 20.54 -26.57
CA ARG A 81 5.09 20.76 -28.01
C ARG A 81 3.60 20.95 -28.31
N PRO A 82 3.15 22.18 -28.59
CA PRO A 82 1.75 22.39 -28.92
C PRO A 82 1.47 21.50 -30.11
N LEU A 83 0.28 20.91 -30.16
CA LEU A 83 -0.31 20.38 -31.39
C LEU A 83 -0.12 21.45 -32.48
N ALA A 84 1.01 21.38 -33.18
CA ALA A 84 1.27 22.23 -34.32
C ALA A 84 0.26 21.73 -35.36
N PRO A 85 -0.71 22.56 -35.78
CA PRO A 85 -1.62 22.16 -36.83
C PRO A 85 -0.76 21.80 -38.03
N GLU A 86 -0.89 20.59 -38.57
CA GLU A 86 -0.27 20.25 -39.85
C GLU A 86 -0.68 21.30 -40.89
N PRO A 87 0.25 22.06 -41.49
CA PRO A 87 -0.01 22.72 -42.74
C PRO A 87 0.43 21.80 -43.89
N PRO A 88 -0.18 21.98 -45.06
CA PRO A 88 -0.40 20.94 -46.04
C PRO A 88 0.88 20.58 -46.79
N LYS A 89 1.03 19.29 -47.13
CA LYS A 89 1.99 18.79 -48.10
C LYS A 89 1.71 19.38 -49.48
N ALA A 90 2.21 20.59 -49.72
CA ALA A 90 2.32 21.20 -51.04
C ALA A 90 3.80 21.28 -51.40
N ALA A 91 4.36 20.16 -51.87
CA ALA A 91 5.61 20.13 -52.63
C ALA A 91 5.85 18.73 -53.23
N LEU A 92 5.04 18.33 -54.21
CA LEU A 92 5.55 17.48 -55.29
C LEU A 92 5.58 18.35 -56.53
N LYS A 93 6.64 19.15 -56.63
CA LYS A 93 7.08 19.76 -57.87
C LYS A 93 7.84 18.69 -58.65
N GLY A 94 7.19 18.14 -59.66
CA GLY A 94 7.82 17.39 -60.74
C GLY A 94 7.41 18.07 -62.04
N GLU A 95 7.99 19.25 -62.27
CA GLU A 95 8.02 19.84 -63.60
C GLU A 95 9.19 19.23 -64.35
N ASP A 96 8.89 18.89 -65.60
CA ASP A 96 9.82 18.62 -66.69
C ASP A 96 10.38 17.19 -66.81
N ASP A 97 9.70 16.37 -67.63
CA ASP A 97 10.37 15.72 -68.76
C ASP A 97 9.34 15.01 -69.66
N ARG A 98 9.33 15.37 -70.96
CA ARG A 98 9.01 14.52 -72.13
C ARG A 98 7.53 14.10 -72.25
N THR A 99 6.80 14.31 -73.35
CA THR A 99 7.15 14.09 -74.76
C THR A 99 5.89 14.37 -75.61
N ALA A 100 6.13 14.88 -76.83
CA ALA A 100 5.39 14.65 -78.09
C ALA A 100 3.90 14.99 -78.20
#